data_AF-A0A3A4ZKH6-F1
#
_entry.id   AF-A0A3A4ZKH6-F1
#
_cell.length_a   1.000
_cell.length_b   1.000
_cell.length_c   1.000
_cell.angle_alpha   90.00
_cell.angle_beta   90.00
_cell.angle_gamma   90.00
#
_symmetry.space_group_name_H-M   'P 1'
#
loop_
_entity.id
_entity.type
_entity.pdbx_description
1 polymer ?
#
loop_
_entity_poly.entity_id
_entity_poly.type
_entity_poly.pdbx_seq_one_letter_code
_entity_poly.pdbx_strand_id
1 'polypeptide(L)' 'MGFIEVDLFSEDVDSVDHPQAIHFKGLLDEVAEDYRCRLVSFEVEKGTVTFSFDDDALTAQILKILQIEPMEK' A
#
# COMPACT_ATOMS: atom_id res chain seq x y z
N MET A 1 6.42 -7.51 -9.91
CA MET A 1 6.09 -6.11 -9.54
C MET A 1 4.63 -5.85 -9.83
N GLY A 2 3.77 -6.37 -8.95
CA GLY A 2 2.37 -5.98 -8.89
C GLY A 2 2.19 -4.69 -8.09
N PHE A 3 1.20 -3.90 -8.47
CA PHE A 3 0.72 -2.76 -7.68
C PHE A 3 -0.55 -3.19 -6.94
N ILE A 4 -0.66 -2.79 -5.68
CA ILE A 4 -1.85 -2.97 -4.86
C ILE A 4 -2.55 -1.61 -4.82
N GLU A 5 -3.80 -1.59 -5.23
CA GLU A 5 -4.66 -0.42 -5.15
C GLU A 5 -5.76 -0.67 -4.11
N VAL A 6 -5.89 0.25 -3.15
CA VAL A 6 -6.83 0.10 -2.03
C VAL A 6 -7.53 1.42 -1.79
N ASP A 7 -8.86 1.41 -1.89
CA ASP A 7 -9.68 2.50 -1.40
C ASP A 7 -9.71 2.45 0.14
N LEU A 8 -8.97 3.38 0.77
CA LEU A 8 -8.68 3.31 2.21
C LEU A 8 -9.00 4.62 2.94
N PHE A 9 -8.96 5.75 2.24
CA PHE A 9 -9.23 7.07 2.79
C PHE A 9 -10.43 7.73 2.12
N SER A 10 -10.89 8.85 2.69
CA SER A 10 -11.84 9.72 2.01
C SER A 10 -11.23 10.34 0.75
N GLU A 11 -12.10 10.69 -0.20
CA GLU A 11 -11.77 11.32 -1.47
C GLU A 11 -10.99 12.65 -1.32
N ASP A 12 -11.11 13.31 -0.16
CA ASP A 12 -10.35 14.51 0.20
C ASP A 12 -8.84 14.27 0.38
N VAL A 13 -8.42 13.01 0.52
CA VAL A 13 -7.03 12.60 0.69
C VAL A 13 -6.42 12.29 -0.68
N ASP A 14 -5.93 13.33 -1.37
CA ASP A 14 -5.41 13.24 -2.75
C ASP A 14 -3.88 13.42 -2.83
N SER A 15 -3.16 13.22 -1.72
CA SER A 15 -1.72 13.44 -1.70
C SER A 15 -0.99 12.59 -0.67
N VAL A 16 0.21 12.16 -1.03
CA VAL A 16 1.14 11.45 -0.13
C VAL A 16 1.58 12.30 1.06
N ASP A 17 1.50 13.63 0.96
CA ASP A 17 1.81 14.58 2.03
C ASP A 17 0.66 14.74 3.03
N HIS A 18 -0.51 14.14 2.78
CA HIS A 18 -1.62 14.19 3.73
C HIS A 18 -1.25 13.43 5.02
N PRO A 19 -1.58 13.94 6.22
CA PRO A 19 -1.20 13.29 7.49
C PRO A 19 -1.67 11.83 7.59
N GLN A 20 -2.83 11.49 7.02
CA GLN A 20 -3.31 10.11 6.95
C GLN A 20 -2.45 9.24 6.03
N ALA A 21 -2.06 9.76 4.87
CA ALA A 21 -1.19 9.06 3.93
C ALA A 21 0.22 8.85 4.52
N ILE A 22 0.78 9.86 5.18
CA ILE A 22 2.08 9.77 5.87
C ILE A 22 2.05 8.68 6.95
N HIS A 23 0.99 8.65 7.77
CA HIS A 23 0.86 7.66 8.83
C HIS A 23 0.78 6.23 8.25
N PHE A 24 -0.01 6.04 7.20
CA PHE A 24 -0.16 4.74 6.56
C PHE A 24 1.10 4.29 5.82
N LYS A 25 1.80 5.21 5.15
CA LYS A 25 3.12 4.93 4.57
C LYS A 25 4.09 4.43 5.65
N GLY A 26 4.09 5.05 6.83
CA GLY A 26 4.89 4.59 7.96
C GLY A 26 4.59 3.14 8.35
N LEU A 27 3.32 2.77 8.44
CA LEU A 27 2.91 1.39 8.72
C LEU A 27 3.38 0.41 7.63
N LEU A 28 3.29 0.80 6.35
CA LEU A 28 3.78 -0.02 5.24
C LEU A 28 5.31 -0.17 5.29
N ASP A 29 6.05 0.87 5.65
CA ASP A 29 7.51 0.82 5.84
C ASP A 29 7.89 -0.09 7.03
N GLU A 30 7.16 -0.05 8.15
CA GLU A 30 7.36 -0.97 9.28
C GLU A 30 7.12 -2.42 8.88
N VAL A 31 6.03 -2.70 8.16
CA VAL A 31 5.74 -4.04 7.62
C VAL A 31 6.81 -4.46 6.61
N ALA A 32 7.27 -3.56 5.75
CA ALA A 32 8.37 -3.85 4.82
C ALA A 32 9.62 -4.29 5.57
N GLU A 33 9.99 -3.56 6.63
CA GLU A 33 11.17 -3.86 7.44
C GLU A 33 11.08 -5.23 8.12
N ASP A 34 9.93 -5.55 8.75
CA ASP A 34 9.69 -6.82 9.43
C ASP A 34 9.86 -8.03 8.49
N TYR A 35 9.44 -7.87 7.23
CA TYR A 35 9.53 -8.89 6.20
C TYR A 35 10.80 -8.81 5.35
N ARG A 36 11.71 -7.87 5.65
CA ARG A 36 12.95 -7.59 4.89
C ARG A 36 12.73 -7.25 3.42
N CYS A 37 11.65 -6.54 3.14
CA CYS A 37 11.32 -5.99 1.84
C CYS A 37 11.43 -4.46 1.87
N ARG A 38 11.21 -3.83 0.72
CA ARG A 38 11.17 -2.38 0.57
C ARG A 38 9.92 -1.95 -0.17
N LEU A 39 9.31 -0.90 0.33
CA LEU A 39 8.27 -0.17 -0.37
C LEU A 39 8.89 0.53 -1.59
N VAL A 40 8.53 0.09 -2.79
CA VAL A 40 9.10 0.58 -4.06
C VAL A 40 8.32 1.79 -4.56
N SER A 41 6.99 1.74 -4.42
CA SER A 41 6.09 2.80 -4.85
C SER A 41 5.01 3.02 -3.80
N PHE A 42 4.63 4.29 -3.63
CA PHE A 42 3.51 4.71 -2.79
C PHE A 42 2.90 5.99 -3.38
N GLU A 43 1.65 5.89 -3.80
CA GLU A 43 0.87 6.95 -4.43
C GLU A 43 -0.50 7.01 -3.77
N VAL A 44 -1.07 8.21 -3.74
CA VAL A 44 -2.40 8.46 -3.19
C VAL A 44 -3.14 9.37 -4.13
N GLU A 45 -4.30 8.93 -4.60
CA GLU A 45 -5.17 9.68 -5.49
C GLU A 45 -6.62 9.51 -5.02
N LYS A 46 -7.28 10.61 -4.69
CA LYS A 46 -8.70 10.68 -4.26
C LYS A 46 -9.11 9.60 -3.25
N GLY A 47 -8.32 9.42 -2.21
CA GLY A 47 -8.58 8.47 -1.13
C GLY A 47 -8.15 7.03 -1.44
N THR A 48 -7.82 6.74 -2.69
CA THR A 48 -7.25 5.47 -3.14
C THR A 48 -5.74 5.50 -2.97
N VAL A 49 -5.19 4.47 -2.34
CA VAL A 49 -3.76 4.29 -2.10
C VAL A 49 -3.24 3.21 -3.03
N THR A 50 -2.22 3.53 -3.81
CA THR A 50 -1.54 2.60 -4.70
C THR A 50 -0.11 2.38 -4.23
N PHE A 51 0.26 1.15 -3.92
CA PHE A 51 1.59 0.83 -3.43
C PHE A 51 2.14 -0.48 -3.97
N SER A 52 3.45 -0.65 -3.94
CA SER A 52 4.14 -1.85 -4.42
C SER A 52 5.38 -2.15 -3.58
N PHE A 53 5.67 -3.44 -3.38
CA PHE A 53 6.87 -3.93 -2.70
C PHE A 53 7.80 -4.64 -3.67
N ASP A 54 9.09 -4.74 -3.33
CA ASP A 54 10.08 -5.43 -4.16
C ASP A 54 9.96 -6.96 -4.11
N ASP A 55 9.06 -7.49 -3.26
CA ASP A 55 8.79 -8.92 -3.10
C ASP A 55 7.32 -9.24 -3.40
N ASP A 56 7.09 -9.99 -4.48
CA ASP A 56 5.75 -10.40 -4.91
C ASP A 56 5.09 -11.37 -3.88
N ALA A 57 5.86 -12.08 -3.02
CA ALA A 57 5.30 -12.96 -1.99
C ALA A 57 4.83 -12.18 -0.75
N LEU A 58 5.49 -11.08 -0.39
CA LEU A 58 4.98 -10.15 0.62
C LEU A 58 3.71 -9.45 0.16
N THR A 59 3.69 -9.01 -1.09
CA THR A 59 2.52 -8.38 -1.74
C THR A 59 1.28 -9.27 -1.56
N ALA A 60 1.40 -10.58 -1.80
CA ALA A 60 0.33 -11.55 -1.58
C ALA A 60 -0.09 -11.72 -0.11
N GLN A 61 0.85 -11.63 0.84
CA GLN A 61 0.53 -11.72 2.28
C GLN A 61 -0.17 -10.46 2.79
N ILE A 62 0.25 -9.27 2.36
CA ILE A 62 -0.37 -8.00 2.72
C ILE A 62 -1.80 -7.91 2.16
N LEU A 63 -2.02 -8.34 0.91
CA LEU A 63 -3.36 -8.49 0.34
C LEU A 63 -4.25 -9.39 1.21
N LYS A 64 -3.70 -10.49 1.72
CA LYS A 64 -4.40 -11.42 2.61
C LYS A 64 -4.77 -10.81 3.97
N ILE A 65 -3.88 -9.98 4.53
CA ILE A 65 -4.13 -9.24 5.79
C ILE A 65 -5.22 -8.18 5.57
N LEU A 66 -5.13 -7.45 4.45
CA LEU A 66 -6.09 -6.41 4.10
C LEU A 66 -7.43 -6.97 3.59
N GLN A 67 -7.54 -8.30 3.42
CA GLN A 67 -8.70 -9.00 2.83
C GLN A 67 -9.07 -8.50 1.43
N ILE A 68 -8.06 -8.03 0.70
CA ILE A 68 -8.22 -7.53 -0.66
C ILE A 68 -7.96 -8.72 -1.57
N GLU A 69 -8.96 -9.12 -2.35
CA GLU A 69 -8.78 -10.18 -3.33
C GLU A 69 -7.78 -9.69 -4.39
N PRO A 70 -6.70 -10.44 -4.68
CA PRO A 70 -5.83 -10.10 -5.80
C PRO A 70 -6.68 -10.07 -7.07
N MET A 71 -6.69 -8.94 -7.79
CA MET A 71 -7.24 -8.91 -9.14
C MET A 71 -6.33 -9.75 -10.04
N GLU A 72 -6.59 -11.06 -10.10
CA GLU A 72 -6.06 -11.92 -11.16
C GLU A 72 -6.67 -11.44 -12.49
N LYS A 73 -5.80 -11.01 -13.41
CA LYS A 73 -6.20 -10.61 -14.77
C LYS A 73 -6.13 -11.81 -15.71
#